data_AF-A0A7S2XX25-F1
#
_entry.id   AF-A0A7S2XX25-F1
#
_cell.length_a   1.000
_cell.length_b   1.000
_cell.length_c   1.000
_cell.angle_alpha   90.00
_cell.angle_beta   90.00
_cell.angle_gamma   90.00
#
_symmetry.space_group_name_H-M   'P 1'
#
loop_
_entity.id
_entity.type
_entity.pdbx_description
1 polymer ?
#
loop_
_entity_poly.entity_id
_entity_poly.type
_entity_poly.pdbx_seq_one_letter_code
_entity_poly.pdbx_strand_id
1 'polypeptide(L)'
;LAISHHSLKQGAVYIFQDDGSKWSQEAKISPSDGSPSGRFGLSLAAVGSDKMVVGSPLDDSQGTDAGAVYVYYFDGISWHEEAKIVASDPGEGYQFGGSTASLSATRFVVGSPLWNSVGADAAGCTYIYSFGGNSWVQETQLVGSIYASENFGKRLAAWDNKHLAVATGEIPDSHVFVFVLSGGLWVKESTLTSAGERFGSGLSAYSLGTEAPTTTPSTTPTAVPTPTPTSTPSMTPTASPTGVEDLLL
;
A
#
# COMPACT_ATOMS: atom_id res chain seq x y z
N LEU A 1 15.36 0.22 2.43
CA LEU A 1 14.36 0.42 1.36
C LEU A 1 14.37 -0.81 0.45
N ALA A 2 13.21 -1.25 -0.03
CA ALA A 2 13.11 -2.36 -0.98
C ALA A 2 12.31 -1.90 -2.20
N ILE A 3 12.79 -2.21 -3.41
CA ILE A 3 12.22 -1.80 -4.69
C ILE A 3 12.08 -3.04 -5.56
N SER A 4 10.90 -3.31 -6.09
CA SER A 4 10.70 -4.42 -7.00
C SER A 4 10.87 -4.02 -8.48
N HIS A 5 11.29 -4.98 -9.28
CA HIS A 5 11.39 -4.87 -10.73
C HIS A 5 10.89 -6.19 -11.35
N HIS A 6 9.76 -6.13 -12.06
CA HIS A 6 9.22 -7.27 -12.79
C HIS A 6 9.54 -7.15 -14.29
N SER A 7 9.91 -8.26 -14.92
CA SER A 7 10.09 -8.34 -16.38
C SER A 7 9.41 -9.60 -16.93
N LEU A 8 9.24 -9.67 -18.26
CA LEU A 8 8.68 -10.85 -18.94
C LEU A 8 9.57 -12.12 -18.90
N LYS A 9 10.71 -12.10 -18.21
CA LYS A 9 11.66 -13.23 -18.16
C LYS A 9 12.09 -13.64 -16.75
N GLN A 10 11.95 -12.74 -15.78
CA GLN A 10 11.98 -12.97 -14.33
C GLN A 10 11.78 -11.63 -13.63
N GLY A 11 11.13 -11.67 -12.46
CA GLY A 11 11.09 -10.55 -11.54
C GLY A 11 12.21 -10.63 -10.48
N ALA A 12 12.48 -9.51 -9.82
CA ALA A 12 13.46 -9.40 -8.74
C ALA A 12 13.10 -8.29 -7.76
N VAL A 13 13.60 -8.39 -6.53
CA VAL A 13 13.53 -7.32 -5.52
C VAL A 13 14.95 -6.83 -5.23
N TYR A 14 15.13 -5.51 -5.20
CA TYR A 14 16.39 -4.84 -4.94
C TYR A 14 16.32 -4.16 -3.57
N ILE A 15 17.27 -4.46 -2.70
CA ILE A 15 17.37 -3.88 -1.36
C ILE A 15 18.41 -2.77 -1.39
N PHE A 16 18.04 -1.61 -0.85
CA PHE A 16 18.89 -0.44 -0.73
C PHE A 16 18.96 -0.01 0.74
N GLN A 17 20.19 0.22 1.21
CA GLN A 17 20.48 0.75 2.53
C GLN A 17 20.96 2.20 2.39
N ASP A 18 20.57 3.05 3.35
CA ASP A 18 21.12 4.39 3.53
C ASP A 18 22.10 4.34 4.71
N ASP A 19 23.34 4.78 4.48
CA ASP A 19 24.36 4.90 5.54
C ASP A 19 24.34 6.27 6.25
N GLY A 20 23.36 7.12 5.93
CA GLY A 20 23.24 8.50 6.40
C GLY A 20 23.98 9.50 5.51
N SER A 21 24.70 9.04 4.49
CA SER A 21 25.38 9.88 3.48
C SER A 21 24.96 9.55 2.05
N LYS A 22 24.60 8.30 1.77
CA LYS A 22 24.20 7.80 0.45
C LYS A 22 23.32 6.55 0.55
N TRP A 23 22.51 6.36 -0.49
CA TRP A 23 21.88 5.08 -0.78
C TRP A 23 22.84 4.18 -1.57
N SER A 24 22.96 2.92 -1.17
CA SER A 24 23.63 1.87 -1.94
C SER A 24 22.79 0.59 -2.02
N GLN A 25 22.86 -0.10 -3.15
CA GLN A 25 22.23 -1.41 -3.30
C GLN A 25 22.98 -2.43 -2.44
N GLU A 26 22.27 -3.05 -1.50
CA GLU A 26 22.76 -4.05 -0.56
C GLU A 26 22.56 -5.47 -1.12
N ALA A 27 21.39 -5.75 -1.67
CA ALA A 27 21.04 -7.08 -2.18
C ALA A 27 20.17 -7.03 -3.44
N LYS A 28 20.16 -8.14 -4.18
CA LYS A 28 19.16 -8.46 -5.21
C LYS A 28 18.63 -9.87 -4.92
N ILE A 29 17.31 -9.98 -4.79
CA ILE A 29 16.58 -11.21 -4.49
C ILE A 29 15.81 -11.63 -5.74
N SER A 30 15.83 -12.93 -6.01
CA SER A 30 15.09 -13.64 -7.07
C SER A 30 14.40 -14.86 -6.43
N PRO A 31 13.29 -15.38 -6.99
CA PRO A 31 12.62 -16.57 -6.44
C PRO A 31 13.56 -17.79 -6.50
N SER A 32 13.60 -18.59 -5.43
CA SER A 32 14.52 -19.73 -5.30
C SER A 32 14.32 -20.83 -6.35
N ASP A 33 13.07 -21.03 -6.79
CA ASP A 33 12.65 -22.03 -7.78
C ASP A 33 12.86 -21.58 -9.23
N GLY A 34 13.27 -20.32 -9.45
CA GLY A 34 13.52 -19.76 -10.77
C GLY A 34 12.26 -19.52 -11.62
N SER A 35 11.06 -19.47 -11.03
CA SER A 35 9.77 -19.21 -11.70
C SER A 35 9.85 -18.08 -12.77
N PRO A 36 9.93 -18.40 -14.09
CA PRO A 36 10.26 -17.40 -15.13
C PRO A 36 9.10 -16.44 -15.44
N SER A 37 7.88 -16.99 -15.40
CA SER A 37 6.60 -16.32 -15.66
C SER A 37 6.10 -15.51 -14.45
N GLY A 38 6.48 -15.90 -13.23
CA GLY A 38 5.92 -15.49 -11.93
C GLY A 38 5.58 -14.02 -11.69
N ARG A 39 6.25 -13.08 -12.38
CA ARG A 39 6.27 -11.64 -12.08
C ARG A 39 6.64 -11.35 -10.61
N PHE A 40 7.58 -12.12 -10.07
CA PHE A 40 8.12 -11.95 -8.73
C PHE A 40 8.44 -10.48 -8.41
N GLY A 41 7.91 -9.98 -7.29
CA GLY A 41 7.98 -8.57 -6.91
C GLY A 41 6.84 -7.71 -7.46
N LEU A 42 5.79 -8.25 -8.08
CA LEU A 42 4.65 -7.40 -8.49
C LEU A 42 4.01 -6.70 -7.28
N SER A 43 4.01 -7.36 -6.12
CA SER A 43 3.71 -6.75 -4.84
C SER A 43 4.84 -7.00 -3.82
N LEU A 44 4.94 -6.12 -2.84
CA LEU A 44 5.99 -6.15 -1.83
C LEU A 44 5.48 -5.53 -0.52
N ALA A 45 5.68 -6.19 0.62
CA ALA A 45 5.35 -5.67 1.94
C ALA A 45 6.49 -5.95 2.94
N ALA A 46 6.88 -4.94 3.73
CA ALA A 46 7.82 -5.11 4.83
C ALA A 46 7.08 -5.59 6.09
N VAL A 47 7.47 -6.73 6.63
CA VAL A 47 6.80 -7.42 7.75
C VAL A 47 7.71 -7.31 8.97
N GLY A 48 7.45 -6.31 9.82
CA GLY A 48 8.37 -5.94 10.89
C GLY A 48 9.63 -5.25 10.36
N SER A 49 10.75 -5.43 11.05
CA SER A 49 12.05 -4.83 10.70
C SER A 49 12.95 -5.72 9.85
N ASP A 50 12.73 -7.04 9.88
CA ASP A 50 13.65 -8.06 9.39
C ASP A 50 13.04 -8.99 8.33
N LYS A 51 11.76 -8.85 7.99
CA LYS A 51 11.09 -9.70 6.98
C LYS A 51 10.45 -8.90 5.85
N MET A 52 10.30 -9.54 4.70
CA MET A 52 9.47 -9.05 3.61
C MET A 52 8.63 -10.18 3.03
N VAL A 53 7.49 -9.82 2.43
CA VAL A 53 6.66 -10.72 1.63
C VAL A 53 6.65 -10.18 0.21
N VAL A 54 6.96 -11.06 -0.75
CA VAL A 54 7.10 -10.74 -2.17
C VAL A 54 6.06 -11.50 -2.97
N GLY A 55 5.21 -10.78 -3.71
CA GLY A 55 4.18 -11.37 -4.55
C GLY A 55 4.71 -11.85 -5.90
N SER A 56 4.22 -13.01 -6.34
CA SER A 56 4.53 -13.63 -7.63
C SER A 56 3.22 -14.19 -8.23
N PRO A 57 2.30 -13.31 -8.68
CA PRO A 57 0.93 -13.70 -9.03
C PRO A 57 0.81 -14.55 -10.30
N LEU A 58 1.82 -14.59 -11.16
CA LEU A 58 1.82 -15.45 -12.36
C LEU A 58 2.65 -16.73 -12.14
N ASP A 59 2.73 -17.18 -10.88
CA ASP A 59 3.47 -18.39 -10.53
C ASP A 59 2.63 -19.63 -10.84
N ASP A 60 3.13 -20.45 -11.76
CA ASP A 60 2.39 -21.58 -12.33
C ASP A 60 2.45 -22.86 -11.47
N SER A 61 3.09 -22.83 -10.29
CA SER A 61 3.41 -24.05 -9.53
C SER A 61 2.19 -24.82 -9.00
N GLN A 62 1.00 -24.21 -8.98
CA GLN A 62 -0.28 -24.83 -8.60
C GLN A 62 -1.36 -24.70 -9.70
N GLY A 63 -0.96 -24.43 -10.93
CA GLY A 63 -1.86 -24.16 -12.07
C GLY A 63 -1.53 -22.81 -12.73
N THR A 64 -1.94 -22.66 -13.99
CA THR A 64 -1.65 -21.48 -14.82
C THR A 64 -2.03 -20.18 -14.11
N ASP A 65 -1.09 -19.26 -13.88
CA ASP A 65 -1.33 -17.99 -13.19
C ASP A 65 -2.06 -18.12 -11.81
N ALA A 66 -1.89 -19.25 -11.11
CA ALA A 66 -2.50 -19.47 -9.79
C ALA A 66 -1.88 -18.55 -8.73
N GLY A 67 -0.56 -18.35 -8.80
CA GLY A 67 0.17 -17.37 -8.01
C GLY A 67 0.75 -17.89 -6.69
N ALA A 68 1.77 -17.18 -6.20
CA ALA A 68 2.49 -17.47 -4.96
C ALA A 68 2.92 -16.18 -4.26
N VAL A 69 3.25 -16.28 -2.97
CA VAL A 69 4.07 -15.29 -2.26
C VAL A 69 5.30 -15.96 -1.65
N TYR A 70 6.38 -15.21 -1.52
CA TYR A 70 7.64 -15.64 -0.94
C TYR A 70 7.94 -14.77 0.28
N VAL A 71 8.16 -15.39 1.43
CA VAL A 71 8.59 -14.72 2.66
C VAL A 71 10.11 -14.81 2.73
N TYR A 72 10.78 -13.67 2.95
CA TYR A 72 12.21 -13.62 3.23
C TYR A 72 12.46 -12.99 4.59
N TYR A 73 13.51 -13.44 5.27
CA TYR A 73 14.04 -12.83 6.49
C TYR A 73 15.50 -12.39 6.31
N PHE A 74 15.93 -11.41 7.08
CA PHE A 74 17.30 -10.91 7.15
C PHE A 74 17.94 -11.35 8.47
N ASP A 75 19.07 -12.05 8.41
CA ASP A 75 19.78 -12.56 9.60
C ASP A 75 20.78 -11.56 10.20
N GLY A 76 20.87 -10.35 9.64
CA GLY A 76 21.91 -9.36 9.96
C GLY A 76 23.07 -9.33 8.95
N ILE A 77 23.15 -10.29 8.03
CA ILE A 77 24.21 -10.43 7.02
C ILE A 77 23.62 -10.56 5.62
N SER A 78 22.60 -11.39 5.43
CA SER A 78 21.95 -11.64 4.15
C SER A 78 20.46 -11.95 4.26
N TRP A 79 19.76 -11.78 3.14
CA TRP A 79 18.37 -12.16 2.99
C TRP A 79 18.25 -13.64 2.60
N HIS A 80 17.42 -14.38 3.33
CA HIS A 80 17.16 -15.80 3.15
C HIS A 80 15.67 -16.04 2.90
N GLU A 81 15.33 -17.01 2.06
CA GLU A 81 13.93 -17.40 1.84
C GLU A 81 13.45 -18.23 3.04
N GLU A 82 12.40 -17.75 3.71
CA GLU A 82 11.77 -18.40 4.86
C GLU A 82 10.74 -19.44 4.40
N ALA A 83 9.92 -19.07 3.39
CA ALA A 83 8.85 -19.90 2.86
C ALA A 83 8.38 -19.42 1.47
N LYS A 84 8.02 -20.37 0.60
CA LYS A 84 7.06 -20.15 -0.48
C LYS A 84 5.66 -20.54 0.02
N ILE A 85 4.68 -19.67 -0.21
CA ILE A 85 3.28 -19.85 0.19
C ILE A 85 2.41 -19.76 -1.06
N VAL A 86 1.46 -20.68 -1.17
CA VAL A 86 0.41 -20.73 -2.20
C VAL A 86 -0.95 -20.66 -1.50
N ALA A 87 -2.00 -20.30 -2.24
CA ALA A 87 -3.36 -20.26 -1.70
C ALA A 87 -3.82 -21.64 -1.19
N SER A 88 -4.72 -21.67 -0.19
CA SER A 88 -5.35 -22.91 0.30
C SER A 88 -6.23 -23.61 -0.75
N ASP A 89 -6.72 -22.83 -1.71
CA ASP A 89 -7.72 -23.12 -2.71
C ASP A 89 -7.25 -22.52 -4.06
N PRO A 90 -6.13 -23.02 -4.61
CA PRO A 90 -5.57 -22.50 -5.85
C PRO A 90 -6.50 -22.80 -7.04
N GLY A 91 -6.47 -21.92 -8.03
CA GLY A 91 -7.19 -22.07 -9.29
C GLY A 91 -6.55 -21.25 -10.39
N GLU A 92 -6.78 -21.64 -11.63
CA GLU A 92 -6.14 -21.01 -12.78
C GLU A 92 -6.54 -19.53 -12.90
N GLY A 93 -5.54 -18.67 -13.10
CA GLY A 93 -5.73 -17.23 -13.26
C GLY A 93 -6.07 -16.47 -11.97
N TYR A 94 -6.14 -17.09 -10.80
CA TYR A 94 -6.58 -16.42 -9.56
C TYR A 94 -5.63 -15.32 -9.08
N GLN A 95 -4.35 -15.39 -9.46
CA GLN A 95 -3.32 -14.37 -9.19
C GLN A 95 -3.06 -14.11 -7.69
N PHE A 96 -2.96 -15.18 -6.89
CA PHE A 96 -2.55 -15.08 -5.49
C PHE A 96 -1.16 -14.42 -5.37
N GLY A 97 -1.05 -13.36 -4.57
CA GLY A 97 0.14 -12.51 -4.55
C GLY A 97 0.05 -11.28 -5.46
N GLY A 98 -1.13 -10.99 -6.02
CA GLY A 98 -1.37 -9.79 -6.83
C GLY A 98 -1.30 -8.49 -6.03
N SER A 99 -1.46 -8.57 -4.72
CA SER A 99 -1.19 -7.50 -3.76
C SER A 99 -0.74 -8.08 -2.41
N THR A 100 -0.01 -7.31 -1.62
CA THR A 100 0.45 -7.69 -0.28
C THR A 100 0.45 -6.49 0.65
N ALA A 101 0.08 -6.67 1.91
CA ALA A 101 0.19 -5.65 2.96
C ALA A 101 0.63 -6.27 4.30
N SER A 102 1.34 -5.48 5.11
CA SER A 102 1.82 -5.89 6.43
C SER A 102 0.86 -5.42 7.51
N LEU A 103 0.37 -6.34 8.34
CA LEU A 103 -0.44 -6.03 9.51
C LEU A 103 0.44 -5.81 10.75
N SER A 104 1.43 -6.69 10.95
CA SER A 104 2.38 -6.65 12.06
C SER A 104 3.65 -7.43 11.69
N ALA A 105 4.66 -7.47 12.58
CA ALA A 105 5.86 -8.30 12.37
C ALA A 105 5.60 -9.82 12.25
N THR A 106 4.38 -10.28 12.55
CA THR A 106 3.99 -11.69 12.52
C THR A 106 2.70 -11.94 11.73
N ARG A 107 2.16 -10.92 11.05
CA ARG A 107 0.93 -11.05 10.23
C ARG A 107 0.98 -10.20 8.98
N PHE A 108 0.54 -10.77 7.87
CA PHE A 108 0.41 -10.08 6.59
C PHE A 108 -0.85 -10.52 5.85
N VAL A 109 -1.19 -9.77 4.81
CA VAL A 109 -2.36 -9.98 3.96
C VAL A 109 -1.90 -10.14 2.51
N VAL A 110 -2.52 -11.06 1.78
CA VAL A 110 -2.28 -11.33 0.36
C VAL A 110 -3.59 -11.20 -0.41
N GLY A 111 -3.59 -10.48 -1.52
CA GLY A 111 -4.72 -10.43 -2.45
C GLY A 111 -4.61 -11.50 -3.54
N SER A 112 -5.76 -12.06 -3.91
CA SER A 112 -5.96 -12.93 -5.07
C SER A 112 -7.13 -12.34 -5.88
N PRO A 113 -6.87 -11.25 -6.64
CA PRO A 113 -7.93 -10.40 -7.17
C PRO A 113 -8.76 -11.06 -8.27
N LEU A 114 -8.32 -12.16 -8.87
CA LEU A 114 -9.06 -12.86 -9.91
C LEU A 114 -9.65 -14.19 -9.42
N TRP A 115 -9.65 -14.43 -8.10
CA TRP A 115 -10.26 -15.61 -7.49
C TRP A 115 -11.78 -15.67 -7.78
N ASN A 116 -12.26 -16.85 -8.17
CA ASN A 116 -13.67 -17.09 -8.45
C ASN A 116 -14.40 -17.56 -7.20
N SER A 117 -15.51 -16.88 -6.88
CA SER A 117 -16.45 -17.34 -5.85
C SER A 117 -17.47 -18.31 -6.45
N VAL A 118 -18.21 -19.04 -5.60
CA VAL A 118 -19.29 -19.93 -6.05
C VAL A 118 -20.39 -19.10 -6.75
N GLY A 119 -20.40 -19.17 -8.09
CA GLY A 119 -21.36 -18.46 -8.93
C GLY A 119 -20.92 -17.06 -9.41
N ALA A 120 -19.67 -16.64 -9.15
CA ALA A 120 -19.16 -15.36 -9.64
C ALA A 120 -17.65 -15.38 -9.92
N ASP A 121 -17.31 -15.26 -11.21
CA ASP A 121 -15.94 -15.21 -11.71
C ASP A 121 -15.26 -13.88 -11.35
N ALA A 122 -13.97 -13.93 -10.96
CA ALA A 122 -13.18 -12.76 -10.56
C ALA A 122 -13.87 -11.86 -9.50
N ALA A 123 -14.58 -12.48 -8.55
CA ALA A 123 -15.04 -11.79 -7.35
C ALA A 123 -13.85 -11.27 -6.53
N GLY A 124 -12.77 -12.05 -6.49
CA GLY A 124 -11.55 -11.76 -5.76
C GLY A 124 -11.66 -12.08 -4.26
N CYS A 125 -10.53 -12.37 -3.64
CA CYS A 125 -10.44 -12.63 -2.20
C CYS A 125 -9.12 -12.08 -1.63
N THR A 126 -9.05 -12.00 -0.30
CA THR A 126 -7.80 -11.75 0.43
C THR A 126 -7.59 -12.82 1.49
N TYR A 127 -6.33 -13.19 1.69
CA TYR A 127 -5.90 -14.16 2.68
C TYR A 127 -5.08 -13.46 3.74
N ILE A 128 -5.36 -13.75 5.01
CA ILE A 128 -4.59 -13.22 6.14
C ILE A 128 -3.77 -14.37 6.70
N TYR A 129 -2.45 -14.18 6.80
CA TYR A 129 -1.51 -15.16 7.33
C TYR A 129 -0.92 -14.67 8.65
N SER A 130 -0.69 -15.60 9.56
CA SER A 130 -0.02 -15.39 10.84
C SER A 130 1.13 -16.36 11.04
N PHE A 131 2.21 -15.92 11.69
CA PHE A 131 3.33 -16.79 12.03
C PHE A 131 3.07 -17.53 13.35
N GLY A 132 2.85 -18.84 13.26
CA GLY A 132 2.56 -19.73 14.40
C GLY A 132 3.79 -20.15 15.21
N GLY A 133 4.92 -19.48 15.07
CA GLY A 133 6.19 -19.79 15.75
C GLY A 133 7.12 -20.74 14.99
N ASN A 134 6.57 -21.62 14.15
CA ASN A 134 7.33 -22.54 13.28
C ASN A 134 7.01 -22.39 11.79
N SER A 135 5.86 -21.84 11.43
CA SER A 135 5.41 -21.68 10.05
C SER A 135 4.37 -20.58 9.93
N TRP A 136 4.17 -20.10 8.70
CA TRP A 136 3.06 -19.23 8.34
C TRP A 136 1.79 -20.06 8.13
N VAL A 137 0.70 -19.64 8.77
CA VAL A 137 -0.60 -20.31 8.75
C VAL A 137 -1.67 -19.31 8.33
N GLN A 138 -2.57 -19.73 7.44
CA GLN A 138 -3.73 -18.94 7.05
C GLN A 138 -4.69 -18.78 8.24
N GLU A 139 -4.85 -17.54 8.70
CA GLU A 139 -5.78 -17.14 9.78
C GLU A 139 -7.21 -17.07 9.24
N THR A 140 -7.40 -16.46 8.07
CA THR A 140 -8.72 -16.33 7.42
C THR A 140 -8.61 -16.02 5.93
N GLN A 141 -9.73 -16.17 5.22
CA GLN A 141 -9.95 -15.70 3.85
C GLN A 141 -11.15 -14.75 3.87
N LEU A 142 -10.98 -13.52 3.36
CA LEU A 142 -12.06 -12.54 3.21
C LEU A 142 -12.47 -12.47 1.74
N VAL A 143 -13.78 -12.40 1.50
CA VAL A 143 -14.39 -12.25 0.17
C VAL A 143 -15.28 -11.00 0.22
N GLY A 144 -15.11 -10.08 -0.73
CA GLY A 144 -15.80 -8.78 -0.73
C GLY A 144 -17.31 -8.91 -0.97
N SER A 145 -17.64 -9.62 -2.04
CA SER A 145 -18.99 -9.95 -2.46
C SER A 145 -19.02 -11.25 -3.27
N ILE A 146 -20.23 -11.72 -3.58
CA ILE A 146 -20.51 -12.82 -4.51
C ILE A 146 -20.83 -12.28 -5.92
N TYR A 147 -20.36 -11.09 -6.27
CA TYR A 147 -20.56 -10.49 -7.59
C TYR A 147 -19.33 -10.66 -8.46
N ALA A 148 -19.55 -11.04 -9.73
CA ALA A 148 -18.48 -11.27 -10.68
C ALA A 148 -17.73 -9.97 -11.02
N SER A 149 -16.43 -10.09 -11.31
CA SER A 149 -15.53 -9.00 -11.69
C SER A 149 -15.36 -7.87 -10.66
N GLU A 150 -15.76 -8.07 -9.41
CA GLU A 150 -15.48 -7.13 -8.32
C GLU A 150 -13.96 -7.02 -8.08
N ASN A 151 -13.15 -8.03 -8.37
CA ASN A 151 -11.71 -8.07 -8.13
C ASN A 151 -11.28 -7.60 -6.71
N PHE A 152 -12.02 -8.02 -5.68
CA PHE A 152 -11.68 -7.74 -4.29
C PHE A 152 -10.27 -8.24 -3.95
N GLY A 153 -9.48 -7.43 -3.25
CA GLY A 153 -8.07 -7.74 -2.97
C GLY A 153 -7.08 -7.13 -3.98
N LYS A 154 -7.54 -6.33 -4.94
CA LYS A 154 -6.66 -5.68 -5.93
C LYS A 154 -5.66 -4.69 -5.32
N ARG A 155 -6.04 -3.99 -4.25
CA ARG A 155 -5.12 -3.19 -3.41
C ARG A 155 -5.42 -3.43 -1.94
N LEU A 156 -4.37 -3.31 -1.12
CA LEU A 156 -4.42 -3.51 0.31
C LEU A 156 -3.68 -2.36 1.00
N ALA A 157 -4.23 -1.88 2.11
CA ALA A 157 -3.48 -1.12 3.10
C ALA A 157 -3.90 -1.58 4.49
N ALA A 158 -2.94 -1.76 5.38
CA ALA A 158 -3.18 -2.22 6.74
C ALA A 158 -2.52 -1.24 7.72
N TRP A 159 -3.09 -1.09 8.90
CA TRP A 159 -2.55 -0.27 9.98
C TRP A 159 -2.85 -0.88 11.34
N ASP A 160 -2.19 -0.32 12.36
CA ASP A 160 -2.36 -0.58 13.81
C ASP A 160 -2.53 -2.03 14.30
N ASN A 161 -2.07 -3.01 13.51
CA ASN A 161 -2.19 -4.46 13.73
C ASN A 161 -3.62 -5.01 13.74
N LYS A 162 -4.66 -4.20 13.46
CA LYS A 162 -6.07 -4.64 13.52
C LYS A 162 -6.98 -4.07 12.43
N HIS A 163 -6.56 -3.11 11.61
CA HIS A 163 -7.38 -2.65 10.49
C HIS A 163 -6.77 -2.99 9.13
N LEU A 164 -7.66 -3.25 8.18
CA LEU A 164 -7.36 -3.61 6.80
C LEU A 164 -8.35 -2.91 5.86
N ALA A 165 -7.85 -2.08 4.95
CA ALA A 165 -8.59 -1.58 3.81
C ALA A 165 -8.29 -2.45 2.59
N VAL A 166 -9.35 -2.92 1.92
CA VAL A 166 -9.29 -3.75 0.71
C VAL A 166 -10.03 -3.05 -0.43
N ALA A 167 -9.33 -2.77 -1.53
CA ALA A 167 -9.96 -2.22 -2.73
C ALA A 167 -10.47 -3.33 -3.66
N THR A 168 -11.55 -2.99 -4.36
CA THR A 168 -12.06 -3.73 -5.52
C THR A 168 -11.29 -3.37 -6.80
N GLY A 169 -11.68 -3.99 -7.91
CA GLY A 169 -11.32 -3.62 -9.27
C GLY A 169 -11.73 -2.20 -9.62
N GLU A 170 -11.01 -1.63 -10.60
CA GLU A 170 -11.27 -0.28 -11.11
C GLU A 170 -12.39 -0.31 -12.17
N ILE A 171 -13.58 -0.75 -11.76
CA ILE A 171 -14.83 -0.63 -12.52
C ILE A 171 -15.57 0.64 -12.09
N PRO A 172 -16.55 1.15 -12.85
CA PRO A 172 -17.52 2.11 -12.29
C PRO A 172 -18.09 1.56 -10.97
N ASP A 173 -18.26 2.44 -9.98
CA ASP A 173 -18.68 2.08 -8.62
C ASP A 173 -17.70 1.17 -7.86
N SER A 174 -16.38 1.36 -8.06
CA SER A 174 -15.36 0.68 -7.23
C SER A 174 -15.54 1.02 -5.74
N HIS A 175 -15.21 0.07 -4.86
CA HIS A 175 -15.30 0.23 -3.41
C HIS A 175 -13.96 0.01 -2.73
N VAL A 176 -13.79 0.62 -1.55
CA VAL A 176 -12.77 0.21 -0.58
C VAL A 176 -13.48 -0.22 0.69
N PHE A 177 -13.38 -1.50 1.02
CA PHE A 177 -13.95 -2.05 2.24
C PHE A 177 -12.93 -1.95 3.37
N VAL A 178 -13.34 -1.40 4.51
CA VAL A 178 -12.54 -1.37 5.74
C VAL A 178 -13.02 -2.48 6.65
N PHE A 179 -12.08 -3.30 7.11
CA PHE A 179 -12.29 -4.36 8.09
C PHE A 179 -11.48 -4.06 9.36
N VAL A 180 -12.05 -4.44 10.51
CA VAL A 180 -11.40 -4.38 11.82
C VAL A 180 -11.40 -5.76 12.47
N LEU A 181 -10.28 -6.15 13.05
CA LEU A 181 -10.14 -7.34 13.88
C LEU A 181 -10.72 -7.06 15.27
N SER A 182 -11.85 -7.69 15.58
CA SER A 182 -12.57 -7.55 16.84
C SER A 182 -12.95 -8.93 17.38
N GLY A 183 -12.60 -9.22 18.64
CA GLY A 183 -12.89 -10.51 19.27
C GLY A 183 -12.24 -11.73 18.59
N GLY A 184 -11.16 -11.53 17.83
CA GLY A 184 -10.52 -12.58 17.02
C GLY A 184 -11.16 -12.82 15.64
N LEU A 185 -12.16 -12.01 15.24
CA LEU A 185 -12.81 -12.08 13.94
C LEU A 185 -12.62 -10.77 13.16
N TRP A 186 -12.42 -10.89 11.85
CA TRP A 186 -12.38 -9.76 10.93
C TRP A 186 -13.81 -9.36 10.55
N VAL A 187 -14.21 -8.14 10.95
CA VAL A 187 -15.56 -7.60 10.73
C VAL A 187 -15.47 -6.41 9.79
N LYS A 188 -16.32 -6.36 8.75
CA LYS A 188 -16.43 -5.18 7.89
C LYS A 188 -17.00 -4.01 8.70
N GLU A 189 -16.19 -2.97 8.87
CA GLU A 189 -16.53 -1.74 9.59
C GLU A 189 -17.16 -0.70 8.67
N SER A 190 -16.70 -0.60 7.41
CA SER A 190 -17.17 0.43 6.48
C SER A 190 -16.97 0.05 5.01
N THR A 191 -17.76 0.69 4.14
CA THR A 191 -17.54 0.73 2.69
C THR A 191 -17.31 2.18 2.29
N LEU A 192 -16.15 2.47 1.69
CA LEU A 192 -15.79 3.78 1.16
C LEU A 192 -16.03 3.79 -0.35
N THR A 193 -16.64 4.87 -0.86
CA THR A 193 -17.07 5.00 -2.25
C THR A 193 -16.71 6.38 -2.81
N SER A 194 -16.47 6.47 -4.12
CA SER A 194 -16.59 7.74 -4.86
C SER A 194 -17.81 7.66 -5.78
N ALA A 195 -18.45 8.79 -6.07
CA ALA A 195 -19.72 8.84 -6.78
C ALA A 195 -19.53 8.62 -8.29
N GLY A 196 -19.65 7.37 -8.75
CA GLY A 196 -19.56 6.98 -10.17
C GLY A 196 -18.13 6.95 -10.74
N GLU A 197 -17.10 7.06 -9.90
CA GLU A 197 -15.71 7.07 -10.32
C GLU A 197 -15.00 5.72 -10.08
N ARG A 198 -13.85 5.54 -10.75
CA ARG A 198 -12.93 4.42 -10.48
C ARG A 198 -12.13 4.76 -9.22
N PHE A 199 -12.34 4.01 -8.14
CA PHE A 199 -11.83 4.31 -6.80
C PHE A 199 -10.90 3.20 -6.27
N GLY A 200 -9.97 3.53 -5.38
CA GLY A 200 -9.07 2.54 -4.76
C GLY A 200 -7.92 1.99 -5.64
N SER A 201 -7.59 2.63 -6.77
CA SER A 201 -6.50 2.21 -7.67
C SER A 201 -5.09 2.28 -7.03
N GLY A 202 -4.90 3.19 -6.08
CA GLY A 202 -3.81 3.22 -5.12
C GLY A 202 -4.40 3.33 -3.71
N LEU A 203 -3.75 2.69 -2.74
CA LEU A 203 -4.24 2.62 -1.37
C LEU A 203 -3.07 2.64 -0.39
N SER A 204 -3.15 3.51 0.61
CA SER A 204 -2.23 3.57 1.76
C SER A 204 -3.01 4.00 2.99
N ALA A 205 -2.51 3.64 4.17
CA ALA A 205 -3.12 3.98 5.45
C ALA A 205 -2.02 4.17 6.49
N TYR A 206 -2.30 5.01 7.49
CA TYR A 206 -1.47 5.19 8.67
C TYR A 206 -2.36 5.57 9.84
N SER A 207 -1.91 5.26 11.05
CA SER A 207 -2.56 5.75 12.28
C SER A 207 -1.72 6.87 12.86
N LEU A 208 -2.35 7.99 13.20
CA LEU A 208 -1.76 8.94 14.13
C LEU A 208 -1.85 8.31 15.52
N GLY A 209 -0.70 8.06 16.15
CA GLY A 209 -0.68 7.61 17.54
C GLY A 209 -1.39 8.63 18.43
N THR A 210 -2.19 8.16 19.39
CA THR A 210 -2.89 9.03 20.34
C THR A 210 -1.95 9.57 21.42
N GLU A 211 -0.91 10.29 21.01
CA GLU A 211 -0.29 11.27 21.89
C GLU A 211 -1.27 12.42 22.04
N ALA A 212 -2.03 12.40 23.14
CA ALA A 212 -2.75 13.58 23.58
C ALA A 212 -1.72 14.72 23.71
N PRO A 213 -1.97 15.92 23.16
CA PRO A 213 -1.02 17.01 23.26
C PRO A 213 -0.76 17.27 24.73
N THR A 214 0.51 17.12 25.15
CA THR A 214 0.96 17.46 26.49
C THR A 214 0.90 18.97 26.66
N THR A 215 -0.29 19.46 27.03
CA THR A 215 -0.56 20.87 27.31
C THR A 215 0.09 21.28 28.64
N THR A 216 1.41 21.19 28.70
CA THR A 216 2.20 22.01 29.63
C THR A 216 1.96 23.47 29.21
N PRO A 217 1.30 24.30 30.03
CA PRO A 217 1.02 25.68 29.64
C PRO A 217 2.34 26.43 29.54
N SER A 218 2.73 26.77 28.31
CA SER A 218 3.90 27.62 28.04
C SER A 218 3.69 28.97 28.72
N THR A 219 4.60 29.36 29.60
CA THR A 219 4.55 30.66 30.27
C THR A 219 4.75 31.76 29.23
N THR A 220 3.70 32.54 28.98
CA THR A 220 3.68 33.65 28.02
C THR A 220 4.90 34.58 28.19
N PRO A 221 5.77 34.74 27.17
CA PRO A 221 6.81 35.75 27.22
C PRO A 221 6.17 37.14 27.14
N THR A 222 6.53 38.01 28.08
CA THR A 222 6.04 39.40 28.15
C THR A 222 6.37 40.16 26.86
N ALA A 223 5.37 40.81 26.26
CA ALA A 223 5.54 41.55 25.01
C ALA A 223 6.49 42.76 25.18
N VAL A 224 7.45 42.89 24.26
CA VAL A 224 8.30 44.09 24.12
C VAL A 224 7.52 45.16 23.34
N PRO A 225 7.47 46.43 23.79
CA PRO A 225 6.71 47.47 23.11
C PRO A 225 7.34 47.90 21.78
N THR A 226 6.50 48.04 20.76
CA THR A 226 6.87 48.48 19.40
C THR A 226 7.15 49.99 19.33
N PRO A 227 8.23 50.46 18.66
CA PRO A 227 8.48 51.88 18.46
C PRO A 227 7.57 52.52 17.39
N THR A 228 7.18 53.78 17.64
CA THR A 228 6.30 54.59 16.78
C THR A 228 7.00 55.08 15.49
N PRO A 229 6.35 55.06 14.31
CA PRO A 229 6.93 55.60 13.08
C PRO A 229 6.84 57.14 13.00
N THR A 230 7.94 57.78 12.56
CA THR A 230 8.04 59.24 12.35
C THR A 230 7.55 59.65 10.96
N SER A 231 6.83 60.77 10.87
CA SER A 231 6.25 61.32 9.63
C SER A 231 7.20 62.19 8.80
N THR A 232 7.12 62.12 7.47
CA THR A 232 7.79 63.01 6.51
C THR A 232 6.79 63.47 5.42
N PRO A 233 6.81 64.73 4.93
CA PRO A 233 5.60 65.38 4.37
C PRO A 233 5.42 65.34 2.84
N SER A 234 4.23 65.78 2.43
CA SER A 234 3.67 65.85 1.07
C SER A 234 4.26 66.94 0.16
N MET A 235 4.32 66.66 -1.15
CA MET A 235 4.40 67.63 -2.26
C MET A 235 3.63 67.10 -3.49
N THR A 236 2.85 67.95 -4.16
CA THR A 236 2.10 67.65 -5.41
C THR A 236 2.37 68.69 -6.49
N PRO A 237 2.66 68.29 -7.75
CA PRO A 237 1.96 68.82 -8.95
C PRO A 237 1.89 67.83 -10.15
N THR A 238 1.29 68.08 -11.33
CA THR A 238 0.04 68.78 -11.74
C THR A 238 -0.24 68.54 -13.25
N ALA A 239 -1.50 68.24 -13.61
CA ALA A 239 -2.16 68.34 -14.95
C ALA A 239 -1.78 67.43 -16.15
N SER A 240 -2.87 66.95 -16.80
CA SER A 240 -3.08 66.31 -18.12
C SER A 240 -2.84 67.25 -19.34
N PRO A 241 -3.23 66.96 -20.62
CA PRO A 241 -3.90 65.78 -21.24
C PRO A 241 -3.38 65.36 -22.66
N THR A 242 -4.21 64.64 -23.44
CA THR A 242 -4.13 64.21 -24.87
C THR A 242 -3.41 62.88 -25.17
N GLY A 243 -3.86 62.02 -26.10
CA GLY A 243 -5.15 61.97 -26.83
C GLY A 243 -5.21 60.93 -27.98
N VAL A 244 -6.44 60.61 -28.43
CA VAL A 244 -6.85 60.03 -29.74
C VAL A 244 -6.54 58.55 -30.05
N GLU A 245 -7.41 57.98 -30.90
CA GLU A 245 -7.61 56.58 -31.32
C GLU A 245 -6.76 56.16 -32.56
N ASP A 246 -7.10 54.97 -33.09
CA ASP A 246 -6.70 54.27 -34.33
C ASP A 246 -5.50 53.29 -34.24
N LEU A 247 -5.43 52.17 -34.97
CA LEU A 247 -6.34 51.26 -35.69
C LEU A 247 -5.41 50.20 -36.37
N LEU A 248 -5.94 49.02 -36.71
CA LEU A 248 -5.42 48.02 -37.67
C LEU A 248 -4.29 47.03 -37.28
N LEU A 249 -4.62 45.76 -37.62
CA LEU A 249 -3.80 44.57 -37.90
C LEU A 249 -3.09 43.88 -36.72
#